data_AF-W2K2X6-F1
#
_entry.id   AF-W2K2X6-F1
#
_cell.length_a   1.000
_cell.length_b   1.000
_cell.length_c   1.000
_cell.angle_alpha   90.00
_cell.angle_beta   90.00
_cell.angle_gamma   90.00
#
_symmetry.space_group_name_H-M   'P 1'
#
loop_
_entity.id
_entity.type
_entity.pdbx_description
1 polymer ?
#
loop_
_entity_poly.entity_id
_entity_poly.type
_entity_poly.pdbx_seq_one_letter_code
_entity_poly.pdbx_strand_id
1 'polypeptide(L)'
;MRRWHQAVDALNLIDKAKKWIDELDFSVAVPPAYRVERTEDMSSKLDTIPSFSEEIHILDFVARNQLSDTALMEAMSKLFGPRQDVIVVDPLIWGVVKRANRCAD
;
A
#
# COMPACT_ATOMS: atom_id res chain seq x y z
N MET A 1 -3.33 25.65 -1.56
CA MET A 1 -3.80 24.44 -2.29
C MET A 1 -3.18 23.12 -1.85
N ARG A 2 -1.93 23.02 -1.37
CA ARG A 2 -1.25 21.73 -1.14
C ARG A 2 -2.02 20.74 -0.23
N ARG A 3 -2.53 21.19 0.93
CA ARG A 3 -3.28 20.32 1.86
C ARG A 3 -4.62 19.83 1.29
N TRP A 4 -5.22 20.61 0.41
CA TRP A 4 -6.47 20.22 -0.26
C TRP A 4 -6.22 19.11 -1.27
N HIS A 5 -5.18 19.24 -2.11
CA HIS A 5 -4.79 18.14 -3.02
C HIS A 5 -4.45 16.86 -2.25
N GLN A 6 -3.71 16.96 -1.15
CA GLN A 6 -3.41 15.81 -0.30
C GLN A 6 -4.66 15.11 0.26
N ALA A 7 -5.65 15.89 0.71
CA ALA A 7 -6.92 15.32 1.19
C ALA A 7 -7.75 14.67 0.07
N VAL A 8 -7.73 15.25 -1.14
CA VAL A 8 -8.41 14.68 -2.30
C VAL A 8 -7.74 13.39 -2.75
N ASP A 9 -6.40 13.35 -2.79
CA ASP A 9 -5.64 12.15 -3.12
C ASP A 9 -5.91 11.02 -2.10
N ALA A 10 -5.96 11.37 -0.82
CA ALA A 10 -6.35 10.46 0.26
C ALA A 10 -7.74 9.83 0.05
N LEU A 11 -8.76 10.66 -0.24
CA LEU A 11 -10.12 10.18 -0.48
C LEU A 11 -10.20 9.29 -1.73
N ASN A 12 -9.51 9.68 -2.81
CA ASN A 12 -9.42 8.87 -4.03
C ASN A 12 -8.79 7.48 -3.76
N LEU A 13 -7.78 7.42 -2.89
CA LEU A 13 -7.16 6.15 -2.49
C LEU A 13 -8.12 5.27 -1.69
N ILE A 14 -8.90 5.85 -0.77
CA ILE A 14 -9.93 5.13 -0.01
C ILE A 14 -10.99 4.54 -0.96
N ASP A 15 -11.51 5.36 -1.88
CA ASP A 15 -12.52 4.91 -2.84
C ASP A 15 -11.99 3.80 -3.76
N LYS A 16 -10.73 3.93 -4.22
CA LYS A 16 -10.06 2.90 -5.00
C LYS A 16 -9.91 1.61 -4.20
N ALA A 17 -9.48 1.70 -2.95
CA ALA A 17 -9.32 0.53 -2.06
C ALA A 17 -10.65 -0.21 -1.86
N LYS A 18 -11.74 0.51 -1.60
CA LYS A 18 -13.08 -0.09 -1.47
C LYS A 18 -13.51 -0.84 -2.73
N LYS A 19 -13.37 -0.18 -3.89
CA LYS A 19 -13.72 -0.80 -5.18
C LYS A 19 -12.94 -2.10 -5.41
N TRP A 20 -11.65 -2.13 -5.09
CA TRP A 20 -10.84 -3.34 -5.19
C TRP A 20 -11.30 -4.46 -4.26
N ILE A 21 -11.64 -4.14 -3.01
CA ILE A 21 -12.16 -5.13 -2.06
C ILE A 21 -13.48 -5.73 -2.57
N ASP A 22 -14.34 -4.92 -3.18
CA ASP A 22 -15.62 -5.37 -3.71
C ASP A 22 -15.47 -6.21 -4.99
N GLU A 23 -14.44 -5.94 -5.80
CA GLU A 23 -14.12 -6.70 -7.02
C GLU A 23 -13.37 -8.02 -6.76
N LEU A 24 -12.90 -8.26 -5.54
CA LEU A 24 -12.20 -9.49 -5.17
C LEU A 24 -13.15 -10.69 -5.15
N ASP A 25 -12.90 -11.66 -6.03
CA ASP A 25 -13.60 -12.93 -6.03
C ASP A 25 -12.97 -13.90 -5.02
N PHE A 26 -13.62 -14.03 -3.86
CA PHE A 26 -13.21 -14.97 -2.80
C PHE A 26 -13.67 -16.42 -3.06
N SER A 27 -14.42 -16.68 -4.13
CA SER A 27 -14.88 -18.03 -4.49
C SER A 27 -13.82 -18.87 -5.20
N VAL A 28 -12.71 -18.24 -5.61
CA VAL A 28 -11.60 -18.92 -6.29
C VAL A 28 -10.96 -19.95 -5.35
N ALA A 29 -10.95 -21.20 -5.78
CA ALA A 29 -10.29 -22.28 -5.05
C ALA A 29 -8.77 -22.10 -5.11
N VAL A 30 -8.19 -21.65 -4.00
CA VAL A 30 -6.73 -21.50 -3.81
C VAL A 30 -6.22 -22.47 -2.76
N PRO A 31 -4.94 -22.90 -2.83
CA PRO A 31 -4.34 -23.71 -1.77
C PRO A 31 -4.46 -23.01 -0.40
N PRO A 32 -4.57 -23.77 0.71
CA PRO A 32 -4.81 -23.19 2.04
C PRO A 32 -3.81 -22.10 2.45
N ALA A 33 -2.55 -22.21 2.03
CA ALA A 33 -1.50 -21.23 2.31
C ALA A 33 -1.75 -19.84 1.68
N TYR A 34 -2.63 -19.75 0.68
CA TYR A 34 -2.98 -18.51 -0.03
C TYR A 34 -4.45 -18.13 0.14
N ARG A 35 -5.19 -18.81 1.02
CA ARG A 35 -6.60 -18.54 1.25
C ARG A 35 -6.75 -17.22 1.99
N VAL A 36 -7.47 -16.29 1.37
CA VAL A 36 -7.81 -14.99 1.97
C VAL A 36 -9.30 -15.00 2.29
N GLU A 37 -9.65 -14.60 3.50
CA GLU A 37 -11.05 -14.48 3.92
C GLU A 37 -11.50 -13.01 3.87
N ARG A 38 -12.74 -12.78 3.44
CA ARG A 38 -13.32 -11.44 3.44
C ARG A 38 -13.57 -11.03 4.89
N THR A 39 -12.99 -9.90 5.28
CA THR A 39 -13.30 -9.26 6.55
C THR A 39 -14.47 -8.31 6.34
N GLU A 40 -15.64 -8.63 6.92
CA GLU A 40 -16.92 -7.92 6.66
C GLU A 40 -16.87 -6.43 6.98
N ASP A 41 -16.05 -6.02 7.97
CA ASP A 41 -15.92 -4.64 8.43
C ASP A 41 -14.72 -3.88 7.81
N MET A 42 -14.09 -4.44 6.76
CA MET A 42 -12.91 -3.82 6.16
C MET A 42 -13.23 -2.49 5.47
N SER A 43 -14.37 -2.39 4.78
CA SER A 43 -14.79 -1.17 4.07
C SER A 43 -15.11 -0.03 5.04
N SER A 44 -15.79 -0.33 6.16
CA SER A 44 -16.09 0.67 7.19
C SER A 44 -14.85 1.12 7.97
N LYS A 45 -13.89 0.21 8.21
CA LYS A 45 -12.59 0.56 8.79
C LYS A 45 -11.82 1.55 7.91
N LEU A 46 -11.86 1.42 6.59
CA LEU A 46 -11.20 2.34 5.66
C LEU A 46 -11.77 3.77 5.75
N ASP A 47 -13.07 3.93 5.98
CA ASP A 47 -13.71 5.24 6.18
C ASP A 47 -13.29 5.93 7.47
N THR A 48 -12.78 5.16 8.44
CA THR A 48 -12.39 5.70 9.74
C THR A 48 -10.97 6.28 9.71
N ILE A 49 -10.19 6.00 8.64
CA ILE A 49 -8.80 6.45 8.52
C ILE A 49 -8.78 7.96 8.26
N PRO A 50 -8.17 8.77 9.15
CA PRO A 50 -8.05 10.20 8.92
C PRO A 50 -7.19 10.50 7.68
N SER A 51 -7.64 11.42 6.84
CA SER A 51 -6.99 11.77 5.56
C SER A 51 -5.56 12.33 5.70
N PHE A 52 -5.16 12.71 6.91
CA PHE A 52 -3.83 13.20 7.25
C PHE A 52 -3.13 12.33 8.29
N SER A 53 -3.65 11.13 8.57
CA SER A 53 -2.99 10.17 9.47
C SER A 53 -1.69 9.68 8.82
N GLU A 54 -0.70 9.38 9.65
CA GLU A 54 0.49 8.66 9.19
C GLU A 54 0.08 7.34 8.56
N GLU A 55 -0.97 6.67 9.06
CA GLU A 55 -1.48 5.36 8.61
C GLU A 55 -1.99 5.33 7.16
N ILE A 56 -2.06 6.47 6.48
CA ILE A 56 -2.57 6.53 5.12
C ILE A 56 -1.74 5.73 4.11
N HIS A 57 -0.44 5.51 4.40
CA HIS A 57 0.43 4.65 3.58
C HIS A 57 -0.04 3.19 3.56
N ILE A 58 -0.81 2.75 4.55
CA ILE A 58 -1.39 1.39 4.57
C ILE A 58 -2.35 1.19 3.40
N LEU A 59 -2.95 2.26 2.87
CA LEU A 59 -3.81 2.20 1.69
C LEU A 59 -3.05 1.75 0.42
N ASP A 60 -1.73 1.92 0.35
CA ASP A 60 -0.94 1.42 -0.78
C ASP A 60 -1.06 -0.11 -0.93
N PHE A 61 -1.17 -0.83 0.19
CA PHE A 61 -1.38 -2.28 0.21
C PHE A 61 -2.77 -2.69 -0.28
N VAL A 62 -3.79 -1.94 0.15
CA VAL A 62 -5.20 -2.29 -0.11
C VAL A 62 -5.62 -1.87 -1.52
N ALA A 63 -5.17 -0.70 -1.97
CA ALA A 63 -5.53 -0.13 -3.27
C ALA A 63 -4.71 -0.69 -4.45
N ARG A 64 -3.86 -1.71 -4.22
CA ARG A 64 -2.89 -2.24 -5.20
C ARG A 64 -2.07 -1.13 -5.88
N ASN A 65 -1.63 -0.15 -5.10
CA ASN A 65 -0.84 0.94 -5.63
C ASN A 65 0.65 0.55 -5.71
N GLN A 66 1.47 1.37 -6.37
CA GLN A 66 2.91 1.27 -6.12
C GLN A 66 3.14 1.54 -4.63
N LEU A 67 3.84 0.61 -3.97
CA LEU A 67 4.18 0.77 -2.56
C LEU A 67 5.08 2.00 -2.41
N SER A 68 4.66 2.95 -1.59
CA SER A 68 5.56 3.98 -1.10
C SER A 68 6.71 3.35 -0.31
N ASP A 69 7.84 4.06 -0.20
CA ASP A 69 9.01 3.61 0.56
C ASP A 69 8.62 3.23 2.00
N THR A 70 7.71 4.00 2.61
CA THR A 70 7.18 3.76 3.95
C THR A 70 6.39 2.45 4.03
N ALA A 71 5.44 2.22 3.11
CA ALA A 71 4.67 0.99 3.07
C ALA A 71 5.59 -0.21 2.81
N LEU A 72 6.52 -0.10 1.85
CA LEU A 72 7.48 -1.16 1.54
C LEU A 72 8.31 -1.56 2.77
N MET A 73 8.83 -0.58 3.52
CA MET A 73 9.59 -0.83 4.74
C MET A 73 8.76 -1.51 5.82
N GLU A 74 7.51 -1.10 5.99
CA GLU A 74 6.60 -1.72 6.95
C GLU A 74 6.34 -3.20 6.60
N ALA A 75 6.07 -3.51 5.34
CA ALA A 75 5.88 -4.89 4.88
C ALA A 75 7.15 -5.74 5.07
N MET A 76 8.31 -5.22 4.69
CA MET A 76 9.57 -5.95 4.83
C MET A 76 9.88 -6.24 6.30
N SER A 77 9.63 -5.27 7.19
CA SER A 77 9.80 -5.46 8.64
C SER A 77 8.86 -6.53 9.20
N LYS A 78 7.60 -6.60 8.75
CA LYS A 78 6.63 -7.61 9.21
C LYS A 78 6.93 -9.00 8.68
N LEU A 79 7.35 -9.11 7.41
CA LEU A 79 7.63 -10.39 6.76
C LEU A 79 8.98 -10.99 7.18
N PHE A 80 9.99 -10.15 7.38
CA PHE A 80 11.38 -10.58 7.57
C PHE A 80 11.99 -10.13 8.89
N GLY A 81 11.36 -9.25 9.66
CA GLY A 81 11.87 -8.82 10.97
C GLY A 81 12.13 -9.95 11.97
N PRO A 82 11.31 -11.03 12.02
CA PRO A 82 11.59 -12.20 12.87
C PRO A 82 12.77 -13.07 12.39
N ARG A 83 13.29 -12.85 11.19
CA ARG A 83 14.28 -13.70 10.53
C ARG A 83 15.69 -13.13 10.71
N GLN A 84 16.56 -13.89 11.39
CA GLN A 84 17.95 -13.48 11.62
C GLN A 84 18.86 -13.66 10.39
N ASP A 85 18.37 -14.39 9.37
CA ASP A 85 19.07 -14.65 8.10
C ASP A 85 18.87 -13.56 7.04
N VAL A 86 18.02 -12.55 7.32
CA VAL A 86 17.62 -11.53 6.35
C VAL A 86 17.91 -10.14 6.90
N ILE A 87 18.56 -9.30 6.09
CA ILE A 87 18.77 -7.88 6.40
C ILE A 87 17.77 -7.08 5.57
N VAL A 88 16.85 -6.39 6.26
CA VAL A 88 15.96 -5.40 5.62
C VAL A 88 16.72 -4.10 5.47
N VAL A 89 16.76 -3.57 4.25
CA VAL A 89 17.54 -2.39 3.89
C VAL A 89 16.60 -1.29 3.42
N ASP A 90 16.80 -0.07 3.94
CA ASP A 90 15.98 1.09 3.57
C ASP A 90 16.22 1.48 2.10
N PRO A 91 15.19 1.47 1.22
CA PRO A 91 15.35 1.83 -0.18
C PRO A 91 15.94 3.24 -0.41
N LEU A 92 15.84 4.15 0.56
CA LEU A 92 16.47 5.48 0.50
C LEU A 92 17.99 5.41 0.41
N ILE A 93 18.64 4.33 0.87
CA ILE A 93 20.10 4.19 0.78
C ILE A 93 20.61 4.07 -0.67
N TRP A 94 19.74 3.72 -1.62
CA TRP A 94 20.10 3.63 -3.04
C TRP A 94 19.94 4.97 -3.78
N GLY A 95 19.39 5.99 -3.12
CA GLY A 95 19.12 7.29 -3.71
C GLY A 95 18.00 7.26 -4.75
N VAL A 96 17.44 8.44 -5.06
CA VAL A 96 16.43 8.57 -6.11
C VAL A 96 17.11 8.34 -7.46
N VAL A 97 16.94 7.16 -8.05
CA VAL A 97 17.29 6.93 -9.46
C VAL A 97 16.29 7.70 -10.31
N LYS A 98 16.56 9.00 -10.54
CA LYS A 98 15.85 9.74 -11.59
C LYS A 98 16.20 9.04 -12.90
N ARG A 99 15.21 8.47 -13.58
CA ARG A 99 15.34 8.15 -15.00
C ARG A 99 15.88 9.41 -15.66
N ALA A 100 17.11 9.36 -16.16
CA ALA A 100 17.63 10.41 -17.01
C ALA A 100 16.63 10.53 -18.16
N ASN A 101 15.98 11.70 -18.27
CA ASN A 101 15.28 12.04 -19.50
C ASN A 101 16.30 11.86 -20.62
N ARG A 102 15.99 10.96 -21.56
CA ARG A 102 16.74 10.82 -22.80
C ARG A 102 16.92 12.24 -23.36
N CYS A 103 18.17 12.67 -23.45
CA CYS A 103 18.56 13.81 -24.25
C CYS A 103 17.93 13.61 -25.63
N ALA A 104 17.04 14.53 -26.00
CA ALA A 104 16.67 14.73 -27.37
C ALA A 104 17.81 15.53 -28.01
N ASP A 105 18.53 14.89 -28.93
CA ASP A 105 19.26 15.52 -30.02
C ASP A 105 18.69 14.94 -31.33
#